data_AF-A0ABC8LS07-F1
#
_entry.id   AF-A0ABC8LS07-F1
#
_cell.length_a   1.000
_cell.length_b   1.000
_cell.length_c   1.000
_cell.angle_alpha   90.00
_cell.angle_beta   90.00
_cell.angle_gamma   90.00
#
_symmetry.space_group_name_H-M   'P 1'
#
loop_
_entity.id
_entity.type
_entity.pdbx_description
1 polymer ?
#
loop_
_entity_poly.entity_id
_entity_poly.type
_entity_poly.pdbx_seq_one_letter_code
_entity_poly.pdbx_strand_id
1 'polypeptide(L)'
;MLLLHTFITQLICVNTRGAFLCAREAANRLKRGGGGRIILLSSSLVQSLKPSFGSYTASKAAIEAMSKILAKELKGTHITVNCVSPGPVATEMFY
;
A
#
# COMPACT_ATOMS: atom_id res chain seq x y z
N MET A 1 -15.46 3.30 -19.69
CA MET A 1 -15.58 2.94 -18.25
C MET A 1 -14.24 2.96 -17.49
N LEU A 2 -13.17 3.56 -18.04
CA LEU A 2 -11.85 3.71 -17.39
C LEU A 2 -11.63 5.10 -16.73
N LEU A 3 -12.60 6.01 -16.89
CA LEU A 3 -12.42 7.46 -16.66
C LEU A 3 -13.56 8.07 -15.83
N LEU A 4 -14.13 7.34 -14.86
CA LEU A 4 -14.95 7.98 -13.82
C LEU A 4 -14.00 8.63 -12.81
N HIS A 5 -13.63 9.89 -13.10
CA HIS A 5 -12.63 10.69 -12.39
C HIS A 5 -12.82 10.72 -10.85
N THR A 6 -14.06 10.66 -10.39
CA THR A 6 -14.40 10.71 -8.95
C THR A 6 -14.00 9.44 -8.20
N PHE A 7 -14.20 8.26 -8.82
CA PHE A 7 -13.99 6.97 -8.14
C PHE A 7 -12.51 6.65 -7.95
N ILE A 8 -11.68 6.98 -8.94
CA ILE A 8 -10.23 6.81 -8.83
C ILE A 8 -9.63 7.72 -7.75
N THR A 9 -10.14 8.96 -7.62
CA THR A 9 -9.69 9.89 -6.59
C THR A 9 -9.93 9.33 -5.18
N GLN A 10 -11.12 8.79 -4.91
CA GLN A 10 -11.41 8.19 -3.61
C GLN A 10 -10.51 6.98 -3.31
N LEU A 11 -10.32 6.07 -4.27
CA LEU A 11 -9.46 4.90 -4.09
C LEU A 11 -8.00 5.29 -3.81
N ILE A 12 -7.48 6.28 -4.53
CA ILE A 12 -6.12 6.79 -4.30
C ILE A 12 -6.02 7.48 -2.94
N CYS A 13 -7.03 8.29 -2.56
CA CYS A 13 -7.06 8.94 -1.24
C CYS A 13 -7.05 7.95 -0.09
N VAL A 14 -7.84 6.87 -0.17
CA VAL A 14 -7.94 5.87 0.89
C VAL A 14 -6.73 4.92 0.86
N ASN A 15 -6.50 4.23 -0.26
CA ASN A 15 -5.52 3.15 -0.32
C ASN A 15 -4.09 3.67 -0.34
N THR A 16 -3.82 4.70 -1.14
CA THR A 16 -2.45 5.17 -1.38
C THR A 16 -2.06 6.26 -0.40
N ARG A 17 -2.81 7.37 -0.36
CA ARG A 17 -2.51 8.50 0.52
C ARG A 17 -2.68 8.11 1.99
N GLY A 18 -3.71 7.36 2.34
CA GLY A 18 -3.88 6.83 3.70
C GLY A 18 -2.67 6.02 4.15
N ALA A 19 -2.25 5.04 3.34
CA ALA A 19 -1.07 4.23 3.64
C ALA A 19 0.22 5.07 3.76
N PHE A 20 0.43 6.06 2.88
CA PHE A 20 1.57 6.96 2.97
C PHE A 20 1.61 7.74 4.29
N LEU A 21 0.47 8.34 4.68
CA LEU A 21 0.39 9.12 5.92
C LEU A 21 0.63 8.26 7.16
N CYS A 22 0.05 7.05 7.19
CA CYS A 22 0.29 6.09 8.26
C CYS A 22 1.76 5.64 8.31
N ALA A 23 2.36 5.31 7.16
CA ALA A 23 3.76 4.89 7.09
C ALA A 23 4.72 6.00 7.53
N ARG A 24 4.46 7.26 7.13
CA ARG A 24 5.23 8.43 7.55
C ARG A 24 5.22 8.59 9.07
N GLU A 25 4.04 8.53 9.68
CA GLU A 25 3.93 8.67 11.13
C GLU A 25 4.51 7.47 11.88
N ALA A 26 4.33 6.26 11.36
CA ALA A 26 4.96 5.06 11.91
C ALA A 26 6.49 5.18 11.88
N ALA A 27 7.08 5.61 10.76
CA ALA A 27 8.52 5.81 10.64
C ALA A 27 9.06 6.81 11.68
N ASN A 28 8.35 7.93 11.88
CA ASN A 28 8.71 8.92 12.91
C ASN A 28 8.68 8.32 14.32
N ARG A 29 7.62 7.59 14.66
CA ARG A 29 7.47 6.97 15.99
C ARG A 29 8.49 5.87 16.25
N LEU A 30 8.64 4.95 15.30
CA LEU A 30 9.56 3.81 15.41
C LEU A 30 11.02 4.27 15.49
N LYS A 31 11.40 5.33 14.76
CA LYS A 31 12.76 5.88 14.84
C LYS A 31 13.07 6.40 16.25
N ARG A 32 12.11 7.08 16.91
CA ARG A 32 12.25 7.50 18.31
C ARG A 32 12.26 6.31 19.29
N GLY A 33 11.56 5.23 18.94
CA GLY A 33 11.50 3.99 19.71
C GLY A 33 12.65 3.00 19.49
N GLY A 34 13.68 3.37 18.72
CA GLY A 34 14.87 2.52 18.49
C GLY A 34 14.74 1.48 17.37
N GLY A 35 13.67 1.52 16.57
CA GLY A 35 13.47 0.62 15.42
C GLY A 35 12.09 -0.02 15.38
N GLY A 36 11.85 -0.87 14.37
CA GLY A 36 10.57 -1.57 14.25
C GLY A 36 10.27 -2.12 12.86
N ARG A 37 8.98 -2.38 12.59
CA ARG A 37 8.50 -2.98 11.34
C ARG A 37 7.28 -2.22 10.83
N ILE A 38 7.28 -1.87 9.55
CA ILE A 38 6.12 -1.33 8.84
C ILE A 38 5.71 -2.36 7.80
N ILE A 39 4.45 -2.82 7.84
CA ILE A 39 3.89 -3.77 6.89
C ILE A 39 2.74 -3.08 6.14
N LEU A 40 2.85 -3.00 4.82
CA LEU A 40 1.86 -2.40 3.95
C LEU A 40 1.12 -3.47 3.14
N LEU A 41 -0.11 -3.19 2.71
CA LEU A 41 -0.95 -4.15 2.00
C LEU A 41 -1.24 -3.70 0.56
N SER A 42 -0.69 -4.43 -0.42
CA SER A 42 -1.09 -4.33 -1.84
C SER A 42 -2.21 -5.33 -2.15
N SER A 43 -2.13 -6.03 -3.28
CA SER A 43 -3.07 -7.05 -3.73
C SER A 43 -2.43 -7.90 -4.84
N SER A 44 -2.76 -9.19 -4.90
CA SER A 44 -2.34 -10.07 -6.01
C SER A 44 -2.83 -9.59 -7.39
N LEU A 45 -3.84 -8.71 -7.43
CA LEU A 45 -4.33 -8.11 -8.67
C LEU A 45 -3.28 -7.21 -9.36
N VAL A 46 -2.28 -6.72 -8.63
CA VAL A 46 -1.14 -5.99 -9.19
C VAL A 46 -0.32 -6.90 -10.12
N GLN A 47 -0.25 -8.19 -9.82
CA GLN A 47 0.45 -9.17 -10.64
C GLN A 47 -0.48 -9.82 -11.68
N SER A 48 -1.74 -10.13 -11.32
CA SER A 48 -2.65 -10.84 -12.23
C SER A 48 -3.37 -9.96 -13.26
N LEU A 49 -3.36 -8.62 -13.09
CA LEU A 49 -3.85 -7.62 -14.06
C LEU A 49 -5.25 -7.93 -14.66
N LYS A 50 -6.23 -8.25 -13.81
CA LYS A 50 -7.57 -8.59 -14.28
C LYS A 50 -8.34 -7.37 -14.82
N PRO A 51 -9.05 -7.49 -15.95
CA PRO A 51 -9.94 -6.44 -16.45
C PRO A 51 -10.95 -5.97 -15.39
N SER A 52 -11.40 -4.73 -15.50
CA SER A 52 -12.35 -4.06 -14.59
C SER A 52 -11.81 -3.66 -13.21
N PHE A 53 -10.59 -4.05 -12.84
CA PHE A 53 -9.95 -3.65 -11.56
C PHE A 53 -8.97 -2.47 -11.67
N GLY A 54 -8.91 -1.78 -12.81
CA GLY A 54 -7.85 -0.83 -13.14
C GLY A 54 -7.52 0.21 -12.06
N SER A 55 -8.51 0.94 -11.55
CA SER A 55 -8.32 1.98 -10.53
C SER A 55 -7.88 1.41 -9.17
N TYR A 56 -8.47 0.29 -8.75
CA TYR A 56 -8.08 -0.42 -7.52
C TYR A 56 -6.65 -0.94 -7.63
N THR A 57 -6.34 -1.66 -8.72
CA THR A 57 -5.02 -2.21 -8.99
C THR A 57 -3.96 -1.11 -9.05
N ALA A 58 -4.24 0.02 -9.71
CA ALA A 58 -3.34 1.18 -9.72
C ALA A 58 -3.07 1.72 -8.29
N SER A 59 -4.12 1.86 -7.48
CA SER A 59 -3.98 2.35 -6.09
C SER A 59 -3.13 1.41 -5.22
N LYS A 60 -3.23 0.09 -5.43
CA LYS A 60 -2.44 -0.93 -4.72
C LYS A 60 -1.03 -1.07 -5.27
N ALA A 61 -0.81 -0.90 -6.57
CA ALA A 61 0.53 -0.90 -7.17
C ALA A 61 1.40 0.23 -6.63
N ALA A 62 0.80 1.41 -6.38
CA ALA A 62 1.50 2.53 -5.75
C ALA A 62 2.09 2.16 -4.37
N ILE A 63 1.42 1.29 -3.62
CA ILE A 63 1.90 0.81 -2.31
C ILE A 63 3.16 -0.04 -2.45
N GLU A 64 3.28 -0.88 -3.49
CA GLU A 64 4.46 -1.71 -3.70
C GLU A 64 5.70 -0.86 -4.03
N ALA A 65 5.55 0.16 -4.88
CA ALA A 65 6.62 1.11 -5.18
C ALA A 65 7.03 1.90 -3.92
N MET A 66 6.04 2.43 -3.19
CA MET A 66 6.26 3.17 -1.95
C MET A 66 6.98 2.32 -0.90
N SER A 67 6.60 1.05 -0.71
CA SER A 67 7.25 0.14 0.24
C SER A 67 8.74 -0.05 -0.07
N LYS A 68 9.09 -0.22 -1.35
CA LYS A 68 10.48 -0.41 -1.78
C LYS A 68 11.32 0.86 -1.57
N ILE A 69 10.74 2.04 -1.80
CA ILE A 69 11.41 3.33 -1.59
C ILE A 69 11.59 3.57 -0.08
N LEU A 70 10.54 3.43 0.73
CA LEU A 70 10.62 3.62 2.17
C LEU A 70 11.62 2.69 2.84
N ALA A 71 11.72 1.42 2.40
CA ALA A 71 12.73 0.50 2.91
C ALA A 71 14.16 1.02 2.67
N LYS A 72 14.42 1.66 1.52
CA LYS A 72 15.73 2.25 1.21
C LYS A 72 15.97 3.52 2.01
N GLU A 73 14.97 4.40 2.12
CA GLU A 73 15.07 5.66 2.87
C GLU A 73 15.30 5.43 4.37
N LEU A 74 14.77 4.34 4.92
CA LEU A 74 14.90 3.99 6.34
C LEU A 74 16.12 3.11 6.66
N LYS A 75 17.01 2.89 5.69
CA LYS A 75 18.26 2.14 5.92
C LYS A 75 19.04 2.76 7.07
N GLY A 76 19.53 1.93 7.99
CA GLY A 76 20.31 2.35 9.15
C GLY A 76 19.47 2.86 10.34
N THR A 77 18.14 2.84 10.27
CA THR A 77 17.25 3.27 11.37
C THR A 77 16.73 2.10 12.22
N HIS A 78 17.17 0.86 11.98
CA HIS A 78 16.62 -0.37 12.56
C HIS A 78 15.12 -0.61 12.25
N ILE A 79 14.57 0.11 11.27
CA ILE A 79 13.21 -0.09 10.75
C ILE A 79 13.28 -0.88 9.45
N THR A 80 12.42 -1.89 9.30
CA THR A 80 12.21 -2.54 8.00
C THR A 80 10.81 -2.25 7.47
N VAL A 81 10.68 -2.13 6.15
CA VAL A 81 9.39 -1.94 5.47
C VAL A 81 9.17 -3.08 4.49
N ASN A 82 8.04 -3.75 4.60
CA ASN A 82 7.64 -4.82 3.68
C ASN A 82 6.21 -4.61 3.19
N CYS A 83 5.89 -5.24 2.06
CA CYS A 83 4.56 -5.23 1.47
C CYS A 83 4.05 -6.67 1.34
N VAL A 84 2.80 -6.89 1.70
CA VAL A 84 2.09 -8.16 1.48
C VAL A 84 1.04 -7.96 0.40
N SER A 85 0.95 -8.91 -0.52
CA SER A 85 0.01 -8.90 -1.65
C SER A 85 -1.01 -10.05 -1.49
N PRO A 86 -2.12 -9.86 -0.76
CA PRO A 86 -3.09 -10.93 -0.56
C PRO A 86 -3.76 -11.34 -1.87
N GLY A 87 -4.02 -12.65 -2.00
CA GLY A 87 -4.96 -13.21 -2.96
C GLY A 87 -6.41 -13.01 -2.53
N PRO A 88 -7.37 -13.72 -3.15
CA PRO A 88 -8.72 -13.82 -2.60
C PRO A 88 -8.66 -14.33 -1.16
N VAL A 89 -9.31 -13.61 -0.24
CA VAL A 89 -9.37 -13.95 1.18
C VAL A 89 -10.83 -14.11 1.56
N ALA A 90 -11.16 -15.04 2.46
CA ALA A 90 -12.52 -15.26 2.91
C ALA A 90 -13.04 -14.13 3.80
N THR A 91 -13.54 -13.08 3.16
CA THR A 91 -14.14 -11.88 3.77
C THR A 91 -15.40 -11.49 2.99
N GLU A 92 -16.22 -10.58 3.52
CA GLU A 92 -17.40 -10.00 2.85
C GLU A 92 -17.11 -9.37 1.47
N MET A 93 -15.84 -9.14 1.12
CA MET A 93 -15.47 -8.72 -0.23
C MET A 93 -15.69 -9.84 -1.27
N PHE A 94 -15.66 -11.10 -0.85
CA PHE A 94 -15.71 -12.29 -1.70
C PHE A 94 -16.85 -13.27 -1.34
N TYR A 95 -17.65 -12.96 -0.31
CA TYR A 95 -18.80 -13.73 0.17
C TYR A 95 -20.00 -12.80 0.31
#